data_AF-A0A7G8X3E5-F1
#
_entry.id   AF-A0A7G8X3E5-F1
#
_cell.length_a   1.000
_cell.length_b   1.000
_cell.length_c   1.000
_cell.angle_alpha   90.00
_cell.angle_beta   90.00
_cell.angle_gamma   90.00
#
_symmetry.space_group_name_H-M   'P 1'
#
loop_
_entity.id
_entity.type
_entity.pdbx_description
1 polymer ?
#
loop_
_entity_poly.entity_id
_entity_poly.type
_entity_poly.pdbx_seq_one_letter_code
_entity_poly.pdbx_strand_id
1 'polypeptide(L)'
;MRKVLSVLLTFVLLLSLAPQTKANNVGFKDVPKSHPNYTEIMYLLEKGVIEPAEKFGVNQKVTREEVAITVAKAIGLDGKKTKTKFKDVPESRHSSGYINSAVRAGIINGYPDGTFKPTQQVTRGHMAAFIANAFKLTNQADIKFKDVPKGSTSYVAVRKLAAANITSGYPDGTFKPNEGLSRAHISAFLARAMNPAFRRASESYYGEWIINQVQAYGVGTYSSEDAESLLGKSLTFTANKASCFGDKPSDIVKVATNPIYTETIIPASDFVEKHRIPFDLLGLKAPITEINVSDSKGHVSTFFIKDDNTLIISGGGTYFELIRKVSKNK
;
A
#
# COMPACT_ATOMS: atom_id res chain seq x y z
N MET A 1 -25.16 81.00 -13.98
CA MET A 1 -24.53 80.47 -12.75
C MET A 1 -25.17 79.14 -12.39
N ARG A 2 -24.35 78.14 -11.99
CA ARG A 2 -24.66 76.75 -11.55
C ARG A 2 -25.13 75.81 -12.67
N LYS A 3 -24.25 75.05 -13.35
CA LYS A 3 -23.56 73.78 -12.96
C LYS A 3 -24.52 72.70 -12.44
N VAL A 4 -24.82 71.71 -13.29
CA VAL A 4 -24.96 70.30 -12.88
C VAL A 4 -24.18 69.45 -13.88
N LEU A 5 -23.16 68.78 -13.35
CA LEU A 5 -22.16 68.00 -14.07
C LEU A 5 -22.62 66.53 -14.00
N SER A 6 -23.09 65.95 -15.10
CA SER A 6 -23.39 64.51 -15.16
C SER A 6 -22.08 63.76 -15.45
N VAL A 7 -21.48 63.21 -14.40
CA VAL A 7 -20.34 62.28 -14.51
C VAL A 7 -20.90 60.90 -14.81
N LEU A 8 -20.83 60.46 -16.06
CA LEU A 8 -21.04 59.06 -16.42
C LEU A 8 -19.71 58.32 -16.22
N LEU A 9 -19.59 57.62 -15.10
CA LEU A 9 -18.43 56.78 -14.78
C LEU A 9 -18.59 55.45 -15.54
N THR A 10 -18.05 55.35 -16.76
CA THR A 10 -17.98 54.08 -17.50
C THR A 10 -16.86 53.22 -16.90
N PHE A 11 -17.26 52.31 -16.01
CA PHE A 11 -16.39 51.26 -15.49
C PHE A 11 -16.12 50.26 -16.61
N VAL A 12 -15.06 50.47 -17.39
CA VAL A 12 -14.55 49.46 -18.33
C VAL A 12 -13.89 48.37 -17.49
N LEU A 13 -14.67 47.36 -17.14
CA LEU A 13 -14.18 46.14 -16.52
C LEU A 13 -13.34 45.38 -17.56
N LEU A 14 -12.03 45.66 -17.58
CA LEU A 14 -11.04 44.80 -18.23
C LEU A 14 -11.11 43.43 -17.54
N LEU A 15 -11.95 42.53 -18.05
CA LEU A 15 -11.85 41.11 -17.76
C LEU A 15 -10.47 40.66 -18.27
N SER A 16 -9.50 40.61 -17.36
CA SER A 16 -8.30 39.81 -17.58
C SER A 16 -8.74 38.40 -17.93
N LEU A 17 -8.41 37.93 -19.13
CA LEU A 17 -8.42 36.50 -19.45
C LEU A 17 -7.30 35.84 -18.63
N ALA A 18 -7.54 35.65 -17.33
CA ALA A 18 -6.85 34.60 -16.61
C ALA A 18 -7.29 33.27 -17.25
N PRO A 19 -6.37 32.33 -17.54
CA PRO A 19 -6.76 31.01 -17.98
C PRO A 19 -7.69 30.41 -16.93
N GLN A 20 -8.93 30.16 -17.35
CA GLN A 20 -9.94 29.47 -16.56
C GLN A 20 -9.39 28.08 -16.26
N THR A 21 -8.87 27.88 -15.06
CA THR A 21 -8.59 26.54 -14.55
C THR A 21 -9.94 25.84 -14.46
N LYS A 22 -10.23 24.98 -15.45
CA LYS A 22 -11.42 24.12 -15.43
C LYS A 22 -11.47 23.42 -14.07
N ALA A 23 -12.66 23.45 -13.47
CA ALA A 23 -12.97 22.79 -12.22
C ALA A 23 -12.40 21.36 -12.21
N ASN A 24 -11.42 21.13 -11.33
CA ASN A 24 -10.80 19.83 -11.12
C ASN A 24 -11.86 18.90 -10.52
N ASN A 25 -12.49 18.06 -11.34
CA ASN A 25 -13.03 16.80 -10.84
C ASN A 25 -11.81 16.00 -10.36
N VAL A 26 -11.52 16.06 -9.06
CA VAL A 26 -10.36 15.37 -8.47
C VAL A 26 -10.68 13.87 -8.44
N GLY A 27 -10.33 13.18 -9.52
CA GLY A 27 -10.40 11.72 -9.62
C GLY A 27 -10.78 11.22 -11.02
N PHE A 28 -10.62 9.91 -11.21
CA PHE A 28 -10.94 9.21 -12.44
C PHE A 28 -12.31 8.53 -12.33
N LYS A 29 -13.16 8.65 -13.36
CA LYS A 29 -14.52 8.08 -13.34
C LYS A 29 -14.56 6.55 -13.20
N ASP A 30 -13.52 5.87 -13.66
CA ASP A 30 -13.38 4.41 -13.65
C ASP A 30 -12.54 3.88 -12.47
N VAL A 31 -12.26 4.72 -11.47
CA VAL A 31 -11.58 4.31 -10.24
C VAL A 31 -12.46 4.70 -9.04
N PRO A 32 -13.44 3.86 -8.66
CA PRO A 32 -14.29 4.13 -7.51
C PRO A 32 -13.46 4.12 -6.21
N LYS A 33 -13.92 4.84 -5.18
CA LYS A 33 -13.25 4.87 -3.85
C LYS A 33 -13.05 3.48 -3.23
N SER A 34 -13.92 2.52 -3.57
CA SER A 34 -13.83 1.12 -3.16
C SER A 34 -12.80 0.29 -3.95
N HIS A 35 -12.19 0.84 -4.99
CA HIS A 35 -11.17 0.12 -5.75
C HIS A 35 -9.93 -0.14 -4.86
N PRO A 36 -9.37 -1.35 -4.84
CA PRO A 36 -8.29 -1.73 -3.91
C PRO A 36 -6.98 -0.94 -4.07
N ASN A 37 -6.85 -0.15 -5.14
CA ASN A 37 -5.71 0.75 -5.36
C ASN A 37 -6.11 2.22 -5.51
N TYR A 38 -7.31 2.61 -5.05
CA TYR A 38 -7.79 3.99 -5.15
C TYR A 38 -6.81 4.96 -4.51
N THR A 39 -6.38 4.70 -3.28
CA THR A 39 -5.50 5.59 -2.52
C THR A 39 -4.13 5.73 -3.16
N GLU A 40 -3.50 4.65 -3.63
CA GLU A 40 -2.23 4.70 -4.34
C GLU A 40 -2.34 5.48 -5.66
N ILE A 41 -3.43 5.31 -6.40
CA ILE A 41 -3.68 6.03 -7.65
C ILE A 41 -3.83 7.54 -7.38
N MET A 42 -4.64 7.91 -6.37
CA MET A 42 -4.84 9.32 -6.02
C MET A 42 -3.58 9.97 -5.47
N TYR A 43 -2.79 9.25 -4.68
CA TYR A 43 -1.48 9.71 -4.22
C TYR A 43 -0.54 10.04 -5.38
N LEU A 44 -0.45 9.16 -6.39
CA LEU A 44 0.40 9.40 -7.55
C LEU A 44 -0.11 10.53 -8.45
N LEU A 45 -1.44 10.75 -8.50
CA LEU A 45 -2.03 11.92 -9.13
C LEU A 45 -1.65 13.21 -8.40
N GLU A 46 -1.77 13.24 -7.07
CA GLU A 46 -1.39 14.37 -6.22
C GLU A 46 0.11 14.72 -6.36
N LYS A 47 0.98 13.70 -6.46
CA LYS A 47 2.43 13.90 -6.67
C LYS A 47 2.81 14.22 -8.12
N GLY A 48 1.85 14.36 -9.04
CA GLY A 48 2.11 14.68 -10.45
C GLY A 48 2.81 13.56 -11.23
N VAL A 49 2.86 12.34 -10.67
CA VAL A 49 3.44 11.17 -11.34
C VAL A 49 2.49 10.65 -12.41
N ILE A 50 1.19 10.70 -12.15
CA ILE A 50 0.11 10.39 -13.09
C ILE A 50 -0.61 11.68 -13.44
N GLU A 51 -0.95 11.85 -14.72
CA GLU A 51 -1.65 13.02 -15.23
C GLU A 51 -3.17 12.92 -14.99
N PRO A 52 -3.87 14.05 -14.78
CA PRO A 52 -5.33 14.06 -14.71
C PRO A 52 -5.95 13.66 -16.06
N ALA A 53 -7.02 12.86 -16.00
CA ALA A 53 -7.80 12.42 -17.16
C ALA A 53 -9.22 12.05 -16.73
N GLU A 54 -10.16 11.91 -17.68
CA GLU A 54 -11.52 11.46 -17.36
C GLU A 54 -11.53 9.99 -16.88
N LYS A 55 -10.74 9.13 -17.52
CA LYS A 55 -10.57 7.72 -17.17
C LYS A 55 -9.10 7.41 -16.94
N PHE A 56 -8.82 6.59 -15.94
CA PHE A 56 -7.50 6.10 -15.62
C PHE A 56 -7.10 4.90 -16.49
N GLY A 57 -8.05 4.03 -16.87
CA GLY A 57 -7.76 2.76 -17.52
C GLY A 57 -7.23 1.72 -16.53
N VAL A 58 -7.91 1.52 -15.40
CA VAL A 58 -7.41 0.76 -14.23
C VAL A 58 -6.88 -0.66 -14.56
N ASN A 59 -7.51 -1.33 -15.52
CA ASN A 59 -7.16 -2.68 -16.00
C ASN A 59 -6.31 -2.70 -17.28
N GLN A 60 -6.06 -1.53 -17.88
CA GLN A 60 -5.30 -1.43 -19.13
C GLN A 60 -3.86 -1.90 -18.90
N LYS A 61 -3.36 -2.74 -19.82
CA LYS A 61 -1.97 -3.16 -19.83
C LYS A 61 -1.07 -2.00 -20.23
N VAL A 62 0.10 -1.98 -19.61
CA VAL A 62 1.05 -0.86 -19.70
C VAL A 62 2.25 -1.16 -20.57
N THR A 63 2.69 -0.13 -21.26
CA THR A 63 3.84 -0.14 -22.17
C THR A 63 5.14 0.24 -21.44
N ARG A 64 6.28 -0.11 -22.05
CA ARG A 64 7.62 0.29 -21.55
C ARG A 64 7.78 1.80 -21.49
N GLU A 65 7.18 2.52 -22.44
CA GLU A 65 7.16 3.98 -22.47
C GLU A 65 6.43 4.57 -21.26
N GLU A 66 5.22 4.11 -20.97
CA GLU A 66 4.44 4.58 -19.81
C GLU A 66 5.17 4.31 -18.48
N VAL A 67 5.82 3.15 -18.37
CA VAL A 67 6.62 2.81 -17.18
C VAL A 67 7.86 3.68 -17.07
N ALA A 68 8.54 3.97 -18.17
CA ALA A 68 9.69 4.88 -18.17
C ALA A 68 9.28 6.28 -17.72
N ILE A 69 8.16 6.81 -18.22
CA ILE A 69 7.65 8.13 -17.83
C ILE A 69 7.31 8.14 -16.33
N THR A 70 6.49 7.20 -15.87
CA THR A 70 6.01 7.19 -14.48
C THR A 70 7.12 6.96 -13.47
N VAL A 71 8.05 6.04 -13.73
CA VAL A 71 9.22 5.82 -12.85
C VAL A 71 10.14 7.05 -12.86
N ALA A 72 10.41 7.64 -14.02
CA ALA A 72 11.24 8.84 -14.12
C ALA A 72 10.64 10.02 -13.33
N LYS A 73 9.34 10.26 -13.47
CA LYS A 73 8.61 11.27 -12.70
C LYS A 73 8.65 11.00 -11.19
N ALA A 74 8.46 9.75 -10.78
CA ALA A 74 8.43 9.37 -9.37
C ALA A 74 9.74 9.68 -8.62
N ILE A 75 10.86 9.76 -9.33
CA ILE A 75 12.17 10.12 -8.76
C ILE A 75 12.69 11.48 -9.27
N GLY A 76 11.82 12.29 -9.88
CA GLY A 76 12.13 13.67 -10.26
C GLY A 76 13.11 13.84 -11.44
N LEU A 77 13.16 12.90 -12.39
CA LEU A 77 13.99 13.05 -13.59
C LEU A 77 13.39 14.02 -14.61
N ASP A 78 14.26 14.72 -15.33
CA ASP A 78 13.87 15.64 -16.41
C ASP A 78 13.25 14.90 -17.60
N GLY A 79 12.09 15.41 -18.02
CA GLY A 79 11.31 14.94 -19.16
C GLY A 79 11.45 15.78 -20.43
N LYS A 80 12.28 16.83 -20.43
CA LYS A 80 12.50 17.69 -21.60
C LYS A 80 12.92 16.84 -22.81
N LYS A 81 12.17 16.99 -23.91
CA LYS A 81 12.45 16.27 -25.17
C LYS A 81 13.92 16.42 -25.55
N THR A 82 14.51 15.31 -25.98
CA THR A 82 15.93 15.27 -26.33
C THR A 82 16.20 14.15 -27.33
N LYS A 83 17.28 14.30 -28.11
CA LYS A 83 17.76 13.24 -28.99
C LYS A 83 18.21 12.04 -28.16
N THR A 84 17.68 10.86 -28.50
CA THR A 84 18.06 9.61 -27.84
C THR A 84 19.01 8.80 -28.73
N LYS A 85 19.63 7.77 -28.14
CA LYS A 85 20.44 6.78 -28.89
C LYS A 85 19.60 5.71 -29.59
N PHE A 86 18.28 5.69 -29.38
CA PHE A 86 17.41 4.61 -29.87
C PHE A 86 16.75 4.98 -31.20
N LYS A 87 16.78 4.03 -32.14
CA LYS A 87 16.23 4.22 -33.48
C LYS A 87 14.72 4.44 -33.50
N ASP A 88 14.02 3.90 -32.50
CA ASP A 88 12.55 3.93 -32.34
C ASP A 88 12.04 4.99 -31.34
N VAL A 89 12.95 5.84 -30.82
CA VAL A 89 12.63 6.95 -29.91
C VAL A 89 13.24 8.24 -30.46
N PRO A 90 12.63 8.84 -31.50
CA PRO A 90 13.08 10.12 -32.03
C PRO A 90 12.83 11.25 -31.02
N GLU A 91 13.57 12.35 -31.15
CA GLU A 91 13.46 13.52 -30.26
C GLU A 91 12.02 14.07 -30.16
N SER A 92 11.29 14.06 -31.27
CA SER A 92 9.91 14.53 -31.36
C SER A 92 8.92 13.74 -30.49
N ARG A 93 9.23 12.48 -30.14
CA ARG A 93 8.41 11.62 -29.29
C ARG A 93 8.31 12.25 -27.89
N HIS A 94 7.09 12.34 -27.35
CA HIS A 94 6.82 12.96 -26.05
C HIS A 94 7.59 12.37 -24.86
N SER A 95 8.00 11.11 -24.94
CA SER A 95 8.70 10.37 -23.90
C SER A 95 10.22 10.39 -24.06
N SER A 96 10.75 11.04 -25.12
CA SER A 96 12.19 10.98 -25.46
C SER A 96 13.08 11.45 -24.31
N GLY A 97 12.70 12.54 -23.62
CA GLY A 97 13.36 13.05 -22.42
C GLY A 97 13.37 12.04 -21.29
N TYR A 98 12.19 11.58 -20.86
CA TYR A 98 12.05 10.62 -19.75
C TYR A 98 12.79 9.30 -20.02
N ILE A 99 12.67 8.75 -21.24
CA ILE A 99 13.38 7.52 -21.63
C ILE A 99 14.89 7.74 -21.56
N ASN A 100 15.40 8.83 -22.12
CA ASN A 100 16.83 9.14 -22.11
C ASN A 100 17.36 9.32 -20.68
N SER A 101 16.64 10.06 -19.84
CA SER A 101 16.99 10.28 -18.44
C SER A 101 16.98 8.99 -17.63
N ALA A 102 15.95 8.14 -17.79
CA ALA A 102 15.86 6.85 -17.09
C ALA A 102 16.99 5.89 -17.48
N VAL A 103 17.41 5.91 -18.76
CA VAL A 103 18.53 5.11 -19.26
C VAL A 103 19.86 5.61 -18.72
N ARG A 104 20.08 6.94 -18.71
CA ARG A 104 21.29 7.54 -18.11
C ARG A 104 21.39 7.25 -16.62
N ALA A 105 20.26 7.20 -15.91
CA ALA A 105 20.20 6.87 -14.48
C ALA A 105 20.36 5.36 -14.18
N GLY A 106 20.51 4.52 -15.22
CA GLY A 106 20.65 3.07 -15.09
C GLY A 106 19.38 2.35 -14.63
N ILE A 107 18.21 2.96 -14.83
CA ILE A 107 16.93 2.42 -14.35
C ILE A 107 16.36 1.42 -15.34
N ILE A 108 16.38 1.79 -16.61
CA ILE A 108 15.85 1.02 -17.74
C ILE A 108 16.93 0.95 -18.81
N ASN A 109 17.05 -0.19 -19.49
CA ASN A 109 17.94 -0.37 -20.63
C ASN A 109 17.15 -0.53 -21.93
N GLY A 110 17.78 -0.20 -23.05
CA GLY A 110 17.30 -0.63 -24.37
C GLY A 110 17.87 -2.00 -24.76
N TYR A 111 17.62 -2.37 -26.01
CA TYR A 111 18.01 -3.66 -26.57
C TYR A 111 19.32 -3.56 -27.38
N PRO A 112 20.06 -4.67 -27.56
CA PRO A 112 21.31 -4.68 -28.34
C PRO A 112 21.16 -4.23 -29.80
N ASP A 113 19.95 -4.32 -30.37
CA ASP A 113 19.62 -3.87 -31.73
C ASP A 113 19.55 -2.32 -31.88
N GLY A 114 19.71 -1.59 -30.77
CA GLY A 114 19.64 -0.13 -30.72
C GLY A 114 18.21 0.40 -30.59
N THR A 115 17.25 -0.42 -30.15
CA THR A 115 15.86 -0.02 -29.90
C THR A 115 15.53 0.07 -28.41
N PHE A 116 14.45 0.77 -28.07
CA PHE A 116 13.87 0.82 -26.72
C PHE A 116 12.59 -0.03 -26.58
N LYS A 117 11.87 -0.20 -27.69
CA LYS A 117 10.56 -0.85 -27.83
C LYS A 117 9.49 -0.18 -26.95
N PRO A 118 9.18 1.11 -27.20
CA PRO A 118 8.32 1.91 -26.32
C PRO A 118 6.93 1.32 -26.11
N THR A 119 6.35 0.69 -27.15
CA THR A 119 5.00 0.12 -27.11
C THR A 119 4.93 -1.31 -26.56
N GLN A 120 6.08 -1.94 -26.30
CA GLN A 120 6.12 -3.30 -25.76
C GLN A 120 5.55 -3.31 -24.35
N GLN A 121 4.73 -4.31 -24.03
CA GLN A 121 4.17 -4.46 -22.69
C GLN A 121 5.25 -4.82 -21.66
N VAL A 122 5.04 -4.34 -20.43
CA VAL A 122 5.93 -4.59 -19.29
C VAL A 122 5.38 -5.73 -18.44
N THR A 123 6.26 -6.65 -18.07
CA THR A 123 5.94 -7.74 -17.14
C THR A 123 6.23 -7.32 -15.70
N ARG A 124 5.67 -8.06 -14.76
CA ARG A 124 5.86 -7.85 -13.33
C ARG A 124 7.33 -7.93 -12.91
N GLY A 125 8.11 -8.82 -13.52
CA GLY A 125 9.57 -8.93 -13.31
C GLY A 125 10.34 -7.71 -13.82
N HIS A 126 9.97 -7.17 -14.99
CA HIS A 126 10.55 -5.92 -15.49
C HIS A 126 10.28 -4.76 -14.54
N MET A 127 9.05 -4.63 -14.04
CA MET A 127 8.70 -3.57 -13.07
C MET A 127 9.54 -3.68 -11.78
N ALA A 128 9.77 -4.90 -11.29
CA ALA A 128 10.62 -5.12 -10.13
C ALA A 128 12.04 -4.61 -10.36
N ALA A 129 12.63 -4.90 -11.53
CA ALA A 129 13.97 -4.41 -11.87
C ALA A 129 14.01 -2.87 -11.92
N PHE A 130 13.02 -2.25 -12.55
CA PHE A 130 12.98 -0.79 -12.67
C PHE A 130 12.85 -0.09 -11.33
N ILE A 131 12.00 -0.58 -10.42
CA ILE A 131 11.86 -0.03 -9.07
C ILE A 131 13.13 -0.24 -8.26
N ALA A 132 13.71 -1.43 -8.28
CA ALA A 132 14.94 -1.71 -7.57
C ALA A 132 16.07 -0.76 -7.98
N ASN A 133 16.16 -0.45 -9.28
CA ASN A 133 17.18 0.44 -9.83
C ASN A 133 16.87 1.93 -9.62
N ALA A 134 15.59 2.34 -9.72
CA ALA A 134 15.16 3.72 -9.52
C ALA A 134 15.36 4.17 -8.07
N PHE A 135 14.95 3.32 -7.12
CA PHE A 135 15.02 3.60 -5.68
C PHE A 135 16.30 3.07 -5.03
N LYS A 136 17.27 2.63 -5.84
CA LYS A 136 18.60 2.16 -5.41
C LYS A 136 18.54 1.14 -4.28
N LEU A 137 17.61 0.19 -4.36
CA LEU A 137 17.44 -0.84 -3.33
C LEU A 137 18.66 -1.77 -3.30
N THR A 138 19.22 -1.99 -2.11
CA THR A 138 20.44 -2.77 -1.89
C THR A 138 20.16 -4.10 -1.17
N ASN A 139 19.36 -4.06 -0.11
CA ASN A 139 19.03 -5.22 0.73
C ASN A 139 18.22 -6.26 -0.04
N GLN A 140 18.38 -7.55 0.31
CA GLN A 140 17.64 -8.67 -0.26
C GLN A 140 17.03 -9.51 0.86
N ALA A 141 15.75 -9.84 0.75
CA ALA A 141 15.08 -10.72 1.71
C ALA A 141 15.45 -12.18 1.42
N ASP A 142 15.59 -13.00 2.46
CA ASP A 142 15.71 -14.45 2.30
C ASP A 142 14.33 -15.11 2.10
N ILE A 143 13.65 -14.68 1.03
CA ILE A 143 12.37 -15.22 0.58
C ILE A 143 12.56 -15.97 -0.73
N LYS A 144 11.86 -17.10 -0.86
CA LYS A 144 11.88 -17.94 -2.07
C LYS A 144 10.49 -17.92 -2.71
N PHE A 145 10.43 -17.49 -3.97
CA PHE A 145 9.24 -17.62 -4.80
C PHE A 145 9.40 -18.84 -5.70
N LYS A 146 8.35 -19.67 -5.79
CA LYS A 146 8.36 -20.93 -6.56
C LYS A 146 8.72 -20.75 -8.03
N ASP A 147 8.33 -19.61 -8.61
CA ASP A 147 8.47 -19.24 -10.01
C ASP A 147 9.57 -18.20 -10.28
N VAL A 148 10.42 -17.92 -9.27
CA VAL A 148 11.60 -17.06 -9.40
C VAL A 148 12.83 -17.82 -8.89
N PRO A 149 13.31 -18.86 -9.63
CA PRO A 149 14.48 -19.63 -9.22
C PRO A 149 15.75 -18.77 -9.27
N LYS A 150 16.76 -19.19 -8.50
CA LYS A 150 18.11 -18.61 -8.53
C LYS A 150 18.66 -18.73 -9.96
N GLY A 151 19.07 -17.59 -10.55
CA GLY A 151 19.52 -17.50 -11.95
C GLY A 151 18.49 -16.89 -12.90
N SER A 152 17.21 -16.78 -12.51
CA SER A 152 16.23 -16.01 -13.29
C SER A 152 16.58 -14.51 -13.30
N THR A 153 16.26 -13.81 -14.39
CA THR A 153 16.56 -12.37 -14.56
C THR A 153 15.88 -11.49 -13.51
N SER A 154 14.76 -11.94 -12.94
CA SER A 154 14.02 -11.22 -11.91
C SER A 154 14.48 -11.55 -10.48
N TYR A 155 15.34 -12.56 -10.28
CA TYR A 155 15.69 -13.10 -8.96
C TYR A 155 16.14 -12.03 -7.97
N VAL A 156 17.16 -11.25 -8.34
CA VAL A 156 17.73 -10.22 -7.45
C VAL A 156 16.74 -9.09 -7.22
N ALA A 157 16.08 -8.61 -8.27
CA ALA A 157 15.16 -7.47 -8.18
C ALA A 157 13.95 -7.79 -7.29
N VAL A 158 13.36 -8.98 -7.43
CA VAL A 158 12.21 -9.40 -6.63
C VAL A 158 12.58 -9.50 -5.15
N ARG A 159 13.75 -10.06 -4.82
CA ARG A 159 14.23 -10.13 -3.43
C ARG A 159 14.51 -8.75 -2.83
N LYS A 160 14.96 -7.79 -3.65
CA LYS A 160 15.13 -6.38 -3.23
C LYS A 160 13.81 -5.71 -2.92
N LEU A 161 12.81 -5.89 -3.78
CA LEU A 161 11.47 -5.36 -3.52
C LEU A 161 10.83 -6.01 -2.28
N ALA A 162 11.05 -7.30 -2.06
CA ALA A 162 10.59 -7.99 -0.87
C ALA A 162 11.28 -7.46 0.40
N ALA A 163 12.60 -7.25 0.38
CA ALA A 163 13.33 -6.63 1.50
C ALA A 163 12.82 -5.23 1.85
N ALA A 164 12.36 -4.50 0.83
CA ALA A 164 11.81 -3.17 0.98
C ALA A 164 10.29 -3.17 1.26
N ASN A 165 9.65 -4.33 1.49
CA ASN A 165 8.20 -4.46 1.71
C ASN A 165 7.31 -3.86 0.59
N ILE A 166 7.85 -3.81 -0.63
CA ILE A 166 7.13 -3.34 -1.82
C ILE A 166 6.26 -4.48 -2.39
N THR A 167 6.67 -5.74 -2.19
CA THR A 167 5.94 -6.94 -2.62
C THR A 167 6.06 -8.07 -1.61
N SER A 168 4.98 -8.82 -1.43
CA SER A 168 4.94 -10.11 -0.72
C SER A 168 4.73 -11.30 -1.67
N GLY A 169 4.53 -11.05 -2.97
CA GLY A 169 4.09 -12.06 -3.93
C GLY A 169 2.61 -12.43 -3.77
N TYR A 170 2.27 -13.64 -4.19
CA TYR A 170 0.94 -14.22 -4.11
C TYR A 170 0.86 -15.27 -3.00
N PRO A 171 -0.34 -15.55 -2.44
CA PRO A 171 -0.53 -16.54 -1.38
C PRO A 171 -0.08 -17.97 -1.72
N ASP A 172 0.01 -18.30 -3.01
CA ASP A 172 0.48 -19.60 -3.50
C ASP A 172 2.02 -19.76 -3.47
N GLY A 173 2.74 -18.71 -3.05
CA GLY A 173 4.19 -18.66 -2.99
C GLY A 173 4.85 -18.24 -4.32
N THR A 174 4.09 -17.68 -5.25
CA THR A 174 4.60 -17.19 -6.55
C THR A 174 4.78 -15.66 -6.57
N PHE A 175 5.58 -15.15 -7.51
CA PHE A 175 5.69 -13.73 -7.82
C PHE A 175 5.05 -13.35 -9.16
N LYS A 176 4.96 -14.32 -10.08
CA LYS A 176 4.45 -14.22 -11.45
C LYS A 176 5.24 -13.24 -12.33
N PRO A 177 6.57 -13.43 -12.49
CA PRO A 177 7.45 -12.45 -13.12
C PRO A 177 7.13 -12.18 -14.61
N ASN A 178 6.49 -13.13 -15.29
CA ASN A 178 6.17 -13.05 -16.71
C ASN A 178 4.77 -12.48 -17.00
N GLU A 179 3.95 -12.24 -15.97
CA GLU A 179 2.63 -11.66 -16.17
C GLU A 179 2.71 -10.17 -16.51
N GLY A 180 1.92 -9.74 -17.49
CA GLY A 180 1.78 -8.32 -17.86
C GLY A 180 1.04 -7.53 -16.77
N LEU A 181 1.49 -6.32 -16.47
CA LEU A 181 0.88 -5.47 -15.44
C LEU A 181 -0.22 -4.56 -16.00
N SER A 182 -1.21 -4.27 -15.15
CA SER A 182 -2.16 -3.18 -15.41
C SER A 182 -1.68 -1.86 -14.81
N ARG A 183 -2.32 -0.75 -15.20
CA ARG A 183 -2.05 0.58 -14.64
C ARG A 183 -2.21 0.60 -13.12
N ALA A 184 -3.25 -0.04 -12.56
CA ALA A 184 -3.41 -0.16 -11.11
C ALA A 184 -2.25 -0.90 -10.43
N HIS A 185 -1.75 -1.98 -11.04
CA HIS A 185 -0.62 -2.71 -10.47
C HIS A 185 0.64 -1.84 -10.38
N ILE A 186 0.94 -1.08 -11.43
CA ILE A 186 2.08 -0.15 -11.40
C ILE A 186 1.89 0.91 -10.34
N SER A 187 0.69 1.50 -10.24
CA SER A 187 0.41 2.52 -9.23
C SER A 187 0.69 1.99 -7.82
N ALA A 188 0.22 0.77 -7.52
CA ALA A 188 0.48 0.13 -6.24
C ALA A 188 1.99 -0.05 -5.98
N PHE A 189 2.73 -0.59 -6.95
CA PHE A 189 4.17 -0.78 -6.83
C PHE A 189 4.95 0.52 -6.63
N LEU A 190 4.58 1.56 -7.38
CA LEU A 190 5.30 2.84 -7.39
C LEU A 190 4.99 3.66 -6.14
N ALA A 191 3.72 3.71 -5.70
CA ALA A 191 3.33 4.35 -4.45
C ALA A 191 4.07 3.74 -3.26
N ARG A 192 4.18 2.40 -3.21
CA ARG A 192 4.98 1.66 -2.21
C ARG A 192 6.45 2.02 -2.22
N ALA A 193 7.02 2.18 -3.40
CA ALA A 193 8.42 2.57 -3.53
C ALA A 193 8.63 4.01 -3.01
N MET A 194 7.75 4.94 -3.40
CA MET A 194 7.82 6.37 -3.08
C MET A 194 7.51 6.69 -1.62
N ASN A 195 6.56 6.00 -1.00
CA ASN A 195 6.11 6.30 0.36
C ASN A 195 5.93 5.00 1.16
N PRO A 196 6.69 4.81 2.26
CA PRO A 196 6.55 3.66 3.13
C PRO A 196 5.15 3.39 3.67
N ALA A 197 4.30 4.42 3.80
CA ALA A 197 2.91 4.25 4.25
C ALA A 197 2.06 3.39 3.30
N PHE A 198 2.42 3.30 2.01
CA PHE A 198 1.73 2.42 1.06
C PHE A 198 2.35 1.03 0.97
N ARG A 199 3.62 0.88 1.39
CA ARG A 199 4.26 -0.43 1.45
C ARG A 199 3.26 -1.32 2.14
N ARG A 200 3.16 -2.56 1.67
CA ARG A 200 2.58 -3.57 2.52
C ARG A 200 3.57 -3.75 3.66
N ALA A 201 3.64 -2.76 4.54
CA ALA A 201 3.64 -3.01 5.95
C ALA A 201 2.66 -4.16 6.07
N SER A 202 3.18 -5.31 6.50
CA SER A 202 2.50 -5.95 7.59
C SER A 202 1.94 -4.80 8.43
N GLU A 203 0.62 -4.61 8.42
CA GLU A 203 -0.04 -3.91 9.50
C GLU A 203 0.75 -4.22 10.78
N SER A 204 1.04 -3.28 11.67
CA SER A 204 1.95 -3.59 12.79
C SER A 204 1.51 -4.84 13.55
N TYR A 205 0.23 -5.22 13.47
CA TYR A 205 -0.35 -6.46 13.97
C TYR A 205 -0.26 -7.72 13.07
N TYR A 206 0.17 -7.66 11.81
CA TYR A 206 0.40 -8.83 10.97
C TYR A 206 1.62 -9.63 11.46
N GLY A 207 1.48 -10.95 11.50
CA GLY A 207 2.50 -11.88 11.97
C GLY A 207 1.92 -13.10 12.68
N GLU A 208 2.82 -13.91 13.23
CA GLU A 208 2.49 -14.94 14.22
C GLU A 208 2.68 -14.36 15.62
N TRP A 209 1.73 -14.65 16.49
CA TRP A 209 1.63 -14.16 17.85
C TRP A 209 1.41 -15.33 18.79
N ILE A 210 1.89 -15.23 20.02
CA ILE A 210 1.68 -16.24 21.07
C ILE A 210 0.90 -15.58 22.20
N ILE A 211 -0.14 -16.26 22.69
CA ILE A 211 -0.84 -15.88 23.92
C ILE A 211 0.14 -16.03 25.09
N ASN A 212 0.66 -14.92 25.60
CA ASN A 212 1.72 -14.89 26.60
C ASN A 212 1.17 -15.03 28.02
N GLN A 213 0.18 -14.20 28.34
CA GLN A 213 -0.43 -14.13 29.65
C GLN A 213 -1.87 -13.62 29.57
N VAL A 214 -2.66 -13.95 30.59
CA VAL A 214 -3.94 -13.28 30.83
C VAL A 214 -3.62 -11.89 31.40
N GLN A 215 -4.02 -10.85 30.68
CA GLN A 215 -3.78 -9.48 31.08
C GLN A 215 -4.84 -9.00 32.08
N ALA A 216 -6.10 -9.35 31.86
CA ALA A 216 -7.19 -9.00 32.76
C ALA A 216 -8.46 -9.83 32.50
N TYR A 217 -9.31 -9.92 33.52
CA TYR A 217 -10.66 -10.47 33.44
C TYR A 217 -11.67 -9.34 33.49
N GLY A 218 -12.51 -9.25 32.45
CA GLY A 218 -13.70 -8.43 32.43
C GLY A 218 -14.97 -9.24 32.64
N VAL A 219 -16.11 -8.66 32.30
CA VAL A 219 -17.40 -9.36 32.32
C VAL A 219 -17.52 -10.18 31.03
N GLY A 220 -17.63 -11.51 31.15
CA GLY A 220 -17.77 -12.37 29.97
C GLY A 220 -18.01 -13.85 30.26
N THR A 221 -17.72 -14.67 29.26
CA THR A 221 -18.10 -16.08 29.17
C THR A 221 -16.98 -17.06 29.53
N TYR A 222 -15.73 -16.63 29.50
CA TYR A 222 -14.60 -17.53 29.82
C TYR A 222 -14.51 -17.74 31.34
N SER A 223 -14.32 -19.00 31.76
CA SER A 223 -13.83 -19.28 33.11
C SER A 223 -12.32 -18.97 33.21
N SER A 224 -11.79 -18.96 34.43
CA SER A 224 -10.34 -18.80 34.63
C SER A 224 -9.57 -19.97 34.03
N GLU A 225 -10.07 -21.19 34.17
CA GLU A 225 -9.48 -22.40 33.61
C GLU A 225 -9.49 -22.39 32.08
N ASP A 226 -10.60 -21.95 31.47
CA ASP A 226 -10.71 -21.79 30.02
C ASP A 226 -9.68 -20.79 29.50
N ALA A 227 -9.55 -19.64 30.16
CA ALA A 227 -8.57 -18.62 29.80
C ALA A 227 -7.13 -19.13 29.91
N GLU A 228 -6.78 -19.80 31.02
CA GLU A 228 -5.45 -20.36 31.23
C GLU A 228 -5.10 -21.45 30.20
N SER A 229 -6.09 -22.24 29.74
CA SER A 229 -5.89 -23.27 28.72
C SER A 229 -5.43 -22.74 27.35
N LEU A 230 -5.66 -21.44 27.09
CA LEU A 230 -5.30 -20.76 25.84
C LEU A 230 -3.86 -20.23 25.84
N LEU A 231 -3.18 -20.21 26.99
CA LEU A 231 -1.79 -19.74 27.07
C LEU A 231 -0.87 -20.60 26.20
N GLY A 232 0.09 -19.94 25.53
CA GLY A 232 1.03 -20.56 24.61
C GLY A 232 0.46 -20.92 23.22
N LYS A 233 -0.85 -20.78 22.98
CA LYS A 233 -1.43 -20.97 21.65
C LYS A 233 -0.99 -19.85 20.71
N SER A 234 -0.86 -20.20 19.42
CA SER A 234 -0.45 -19.25 18.39
C SER A 234 -1.65 -18.68 17.65
N LEU A 235 -1.58 -17.39 17.34
CA LEU A 235 -2.52 -16.67 16.49
C LEU A 235 -1.79 -16.10 15.29
N THR A 236 -2.45 -16.04 14.13
CA THR A 236 -1.87 -15.50 12.91
C THR A 236 -2.78 -14.41 12.35
N PHE A 237 -2.20 -13.25 12.04
CA PHE A 237 -2.89 -12.17 11.33
C PHE A 237 -2.12 -11.82 10.08
N THR A 238 -2.78 -11.87 8.94
CA THR A 238 -2.21 -11.58 7.62
C THR A 238 -3.29 -11.02 6.71
N ALA A 239 -2.90 -10.50 5.55
CA ALA A 239 -3.83 -9.97 4.56
C ALA A 239 -4.87 -10.99 4.06
N ASN A 240 -4.61 -12.30 4.15
CA ASN A 240 -5.48 -13.34 3.60
C ASN A 240 -6.03 -14.33 4.63
N LYS A 241 -5.48 -14.33 5.85
CA LYS A 241 -5.91 -15.21 6.94
C LYS A 241 -5.81 -14.48 8.28
N ALA A 242 -6.81 -14.70 9.13
CA ALA A 242 -6.77 -14.31 10.53
C ALA A 242 -7.25 -15.45 11.41
N SER A 243 -6.56 -15.70 12.52
CA SER A 243 -7.10 -16.53 13.59
C SER A 243 -8.33 -15.85 14.16
N CYS A 244 -9.38 -16.64 14.40
CA CYS A 244 -10.57 -16.17 15.08
C CYS A 244 -10.36 -16.21 16.60
N PHE A 245 -10.96 -15.27 17.30
CA PHE A 245 -10.92 -15.21 18.76
C PHE A 245 -12.21 -14.53 19.23
N GLY A 246 -13.09 -15.32 19.83
CA GLY A 246 -14.47 -14.91 20.14
C GLY A 246 -14.92 -15.40 21.51
N ASP A 247 -16.23 -15.52 21.70
CA ASP A 247 -16.84 -15.81 23.00
C ASP A 247 -16.70 -17.27 23.45
N LYS A 248 -16.14 -18.15 22.62
CA LYS A 248 -15.85 -19.55 22.99
C LYS A 248 -14.35 -19.84 22.83
N PRO A 249 -13.70 -20.54 23.77
CA PRO A 249 -12.29 -20.93 23.63
C PRO A 249 -12.01 -21.75 22.36
N SER A 250 -13.01 -22.51 21.89
CA SER A 250 -12.94 -23.28 20.65
C SER A 250 -12.95 -22.43 19.39
N ASP A 251 -13.20 -21.12 19.46
CA ASP A 251 -13.11 -20.24 18.28
C ASP A 251 -11.67 -20.12 17.79
N ILE A 252 -10.67 -20.37 18.64
CA ILE A 252 -9.24 -20.27 18.28
C ILE A 252 -8.82 -21.19 17.14
N VAL A 253 -9.54 -22.31 16.92
CA VAL A 253 -9.23 -23.23 15.82
C VAL A 253 -9.82 -22.78 14.49
N LYS A 254 -10.70 -21.77 14.50
CA LYS A 254 -11.30 -21.21 13.29
C LYS A 254 -10.34 -20.21 12.66
N VAL A 255 -10.47 -20.07 11.35
CA VAL A 255 -9.64 -19.15 10.55
C VAL A 255 -10.55 -18.38 9.59
N ALA A 256 -10.52 -17.06 9.72
CA ALA A 256 -11.15 -16.15 8.77
C ALA A 256 -10.33 -16.13 7.47
N THR A 257 -11.02 -16.23 6.33
CA THR A 257 -10.38 -16.24 5.00
C THR A 257 -10.71 -14.97 4.24
N ASN A 258 -9.69 -14.33 3.64
CA ASN A 258 -9.80 -12.97 3.09
C ASN A 258 -10.43 -11.99 4.10
N PRO A 259 -9.86 -11.91 5.32
CA PRO A 259 -10.42 -11.06 6.37
C PRO A 259 -10.39 -9.58 5.98
N ILE A 260 -11.41 -8.87 6.41
CA ILE A 260 -11.50 -7.42 6.42
C ILE A 260 -11.03 -6.94 7.78
N TYR A 261 -10.03 -6.05 7.79
CA TYR A 261 -9.55 -5.38 8.98
C TYR A 261 -10.09 -3.94 9.00
N THR A 262 -10.71 -3.55 10.10
CA THR A 262 -11.17 -2.18 10.34
C THR A 262 -10.40 -1.60 11.51
N GLU A 263 -9.71 -0.49 11.28
CA GLU A 263 -9.00 0.27 12.31
C GLU A 263 -9.89 1.36 12.89
N THR A 264 -9.93 1.49 14.21
CA THR A 264 -10.64 2.57 14.90
C THR A 264 -9.77 3.13 16.02
N ILE A 265 -9.56 4.45 16.00
CA ILE A 265 -8.88 5.17 17.07
C ILE A 265 -9.92 5.51 18.14
N ILE A 266 -9.78 4.92 19.33
CA ILE A 266 -10.71 5.10 20.45
C ILE A 266 -10.07 6.01 21.52
N PRO A 267 -10.73 7.13 21.89
CA PRO A 267 -10.33 7.93 23.04
C PRO A 267 -10.41 7.15 24.36
N ALA A 268 -9.69 7.61 25.38
CA ALA A 268 -9.69 6.94 26.68
C ALA A 268 -11.09 6.92 27.33
N SER A 269 -11.85 8.00 27.24
CA SER A 269 -13.22 8.04 27.79
C SER A 269 -14.10 6.92 27.24
N ASP A 270 -14.01 6.69 25.93
CA ASP A 270 -14.96 5.87 25.18
C ASP A 270 -14.66 4.38 25.34
N PHE A 271 -13.39 4.01 25.51
CA PHE A 271 -13.06 2.60 25.69
C PHE A 271 -13.47 2.07 27.06
N VAL A 272 -13.37 2.85 28.15
CA VAL A 272 -13.85 2.37 29.47
C VAL A 272 -15.36 2.13 29.41
N GLU A 273 -16.10 3.00 28.73
CA GLU A 273 -17.54 2.84 28.52
C GLU A 273 -17.86 1.59 27.68
N LYS A 274 -17.16 1.42 26.55
CA LYS A 274 -17.40 0.33 25.60
C LYS A 274 -16.97 -1.05 26.14
N HIS A 275 -15.79 -1.12 26.74
CA HIS A 275 -15.15 -2.38 27.14
C HIS A 275 -15.30 -2.69 28.63
N ARG A 276 -15.79 -1.73 29.43
CA ARG A 276 -16.02 -1.89 30.88
C ARG A 276 -14.77 -2.32 31.65
N ILE A 277 -13.59 -1.90 31.19
CA ILE A 277 -12.29 -2.16 31.82
C ILE A 277 -11.36 -0.94 31.71
N PRO A 278 -10.64 -0.56 32.79
CA PRO A 278 -9.64 0.51 32.74
C PRO A 278 -8.41 0.19 31.87
N PHE A 279 -7.84 1.20 31.20
CA PHE A 279 -6.62 1.05 30.37
C PHE A 279 -5.38 0.63 31.14
N ASP A 280 -5.23 1.17 32.35
CA ASP A 280 -4.02 0.97 33.14
C ASP A 280 -3.84 -0.52 33.49
N LEU A 281 -4.94 -1.26 33.61
CA LEU A 281 -4.92 -2.72 33.80
C LEU A 281 -4.39 -3.47 32.58
N LEU A 282 -4.55 -2.89 31.38
CA LEU A 282 -4.10 -3.49 30.12
C LEU A 282 -2.71 -2.98 29.69
N GLY A 283 -2.17 -1.97 30.38
CA GLY A 283 -0.92 -1.32 30.01
C GLY A 283 -0.99 -0.61 28.66
N LEU A 284 -2.18 -0.14 28.25
CA LEU A 284 -2.40 0.59 27.00
C LEU A 284 -2.16 2.09 27.19
N LYS A 285 -1.84 2.79 26.09
CA LYS A 285 -1.69 4.25 26.06
C LYS A 285 -2.71 4.86 25.09
N ALA A 286 -3.34 5.95 25.50
CA ALA A 286 -4.28 6.67 24.66
C ALA A 286 -3.59 7.60 23.65
N PRO A 287 -4.18 7.84 22.47
CA PRO A 287 -5.39 7.18 21.96
C PRO A 287 -5.08 5.74 21.50
N ILE A 288 -6.06 4.85 21.54
CA ILE A 288 -5.84 3.41 21.30
C ILE A 288 -6.35 3.03 19.92
N THR A 289 -5.53 2.27 19.21
CA THR A 289 -5.94 1.63 17.96
C THR A 289 -6.58 0.29 18.24
N GLU A 290 -7.91 0.20 18.08
CA GLU A 290 -8.65 -1.05 18.03
C GLU A 290 -8.71 -1.57 16.59
N ILE A 291 -8.42 -2.85 16.43
CA ILE A 291 -8.54 -3.59 15.18
C ILE A 291 -9.66 -4.61 15.31
N ASN A 292 -10.65 -4.47 14.44
CA ASN A 292 -11.71 -5.46 14.27
C ASN A 292 -11.45 -6.25 13.00
N VAL A 293 -11.44 -7.57 13.13
CA VAL A 293 -11.28 -8.51 12.03
C VAL A 293 -12.61 -9.19 11.78
N SER A 294 -13.02 -9.28 10.51
CA SER A 294 -14.20 -10.07 10.13
C SER A 294 -14.05 -10.73 8.76
N ASP A 295 -14.81 -11.79 8.50
CA ASP A 295 -15.02 -12.32 7.15
C ASP A 295 -16.50 -12.49 6.80
N SER A 296 -16.78 -12.88 5.56
CA SER A 296 -18.15 -13.12 5.08
C SER A 296 -18.86 -14.32 5.74
N LYS A 297 -18.14 -15.12 6.53
CA LYS A 297 -18.68 -16.27 7.27
C LYS A 297 -18.99 -15.94 8.73
N GLY A 298 -18.83 -14.66 9.13
CA GLY A 298 -19.07 -14.20 10.50
C GLY A 298 -17.96 -14.57 11.47
N HIS A 299 -16.79 -14.99 10.99
CA HIS A 299 -15.62 -15.13 11.83
C HIS A 299 -15.12 -13.78 12.28
N VAL A 300 -14.76 -13.63 13.56
CA VAL A 300 -14.33 -12.35 14.13
C VAL A 300 -13.15 -12.50 15.09
N SER A 301 -12.40 -11.41 15.23
CA SER A 301 -11.40 -11.17 16.28
C SER A 301 -11.33 -9.67 16.56
N THR A 302 -11.13 -9.30 17.83
CA THR A 302 -10.88 -7.90 18.20
C THR A 302 -9.61 -7.82 19.05
N PHE A 303 -8.68 -6.95 18.65
CA PHE A 303 -7.45 -6.72 19.41
C PHE A 303 -7.02 -5.25 19.34
N PHE A 304 -6.13 -4.87 20.26
CA PHE A 304 -5.60 -3.54 20.43
C PHE A 304 -4.09 -3.56 20.22
N ILE A 305 -3.57 -2.52 19.56
CA ILE A 305 -2.13 -2.36 19.36
C ILE A 305 -1.55 -1.69 20.61
N LYS A 306 -0.71 -2.42 21.35
CA LYS A 306 0.02 -1.86 22.51
C LYS A 306 1.36 -1.29 22.05
N ASP A 307 2.11 -2.06 21.25
CA ASP A 307 3.35 -1.64 20.58
C ASP A 307 3.69 -2.59 19.41
N ASP A 308 4.85 -2.43 18.79
CA ASP A 308 5.29 -3.21 17.63
C ASP A 308 5.45 -4.72 17.90
N ASN A 309 5.59 -5.13 19.16
CA ASN A 309 5.83 -6.52 19.57
C ASN A 309 4.75 -7.08 20.49
N THR A 310 3.74 -6.26 20.83
CA THR A 310 2.72 -6.62 21.80
C THR A 310 1.33 -6.20 21.33
N LEU A 311 0.38 -7.13 21.32
CA LEU A 311 -1.05 -6.86 21.15
C LEU A 311 -1.81 -7.24 22.40
N ILE A 312 -2.97 -6.63 22.61
CA ILE A 312 -3.95 -7.11 23.59
C ILE A 312 -5.15 -7.66 22.81
N ILE A 313 -5.44 -8.96 22.89
CA ILE A 313 -6.62 -9.56 22.24
C ILE A 313 -7.75 -9.77 23.24
N SER A 314 -8.99 -9.57 22.80
CA SER A 314 -10.20 -9.73 23.61
C SER A 314 -11.04 -10.91 23.12
N GLY A 315 -11.50 -11.75 24.05
CA GLY A 315 -12.46 -12.83 23.78
C GLY A 315 -13.12 -13.34 25.05
N GLY A 316 -14.44 -13.58 25.00
CA GLY A 316 -15.21 -14.06 26.16
C GLY A 316 -15.08 -13.18 27.40
N GLY A 317 -14.92 -11.86 27.21
CA GLY A 317 -14.68 -10.86 28.25
C GLY A 317 -13.30 -10.92 28.92
N THR A 318 -12.38 -11.77 28.44
CA THR A 318 -11.00 -11.86 28.93
C THR A 318 -10.06 -11.18 27.95
N TYR A 319 -9.03 -10.51 28.49
CA TYR A 319 -8.01 -9.81 27.74
C TYR A 319 -6.68 -10.54 27.89
N PHE A 320 -6.02 -10.82 26.77
CA PHE A 320 -4.75 -11.54 26.74
C PHE A 320 -3.66 -10.69 26.12
N GLU A 321 -2.48 -10.72 26.72
CA GLU A 321 -1.29 -10.16 26.07
C GLU A 321 -0.75 -11.17 25.06
N LEU A 322 -0.56 -10.69 23.83
CA LEU A 322 0.09 -11.44 22.76
C LEU A 322 1.48 -10.89 22.54
N ILE A 323 2.47 -11.78 22.50
CA ILE A 323 3.83 -11.43 22.10
C ILE A 323 4.11 -11.91 20.68
N ARG A 324 4.86 -11.13 19.92
CA ARG A 324 5.28 -11.52 18.57
C ARG A 324 6.18 -12.75 18.64
N LYS A 325 5.85 -13.77 17.85
CA LYS A 325 6.68 -14.97 17.72
C LYS A 325 7.91 -14.65 16.87
N VAL A 326 9.05 -14.46 17.53
CA VAL A 326 10.33 -14.27 16.83
C VAL A 326 10.75 -15.61 16.25
N SER A 327 10.97 -15.69 14.93
CA SER A 327 11.56 -16.87 14.33
C SER A 327 12.97 -17.06 14.91
N LYS A 328 13.19 -18.13 15.66
CA LYS A 328 14.57 -18.57 15.95
C LYS A 328 15.19 -18.93 14.61
N ASN A 329 16.07 -18.07 14.10
CA ASN A 329 16.94 -18.39 12.98
C ASN A 329 17.67 -19.68 13.33
N LYS A 330 17.36 -20.76 12.63
CA LYS A 330 18.19 -21.97 12.55
C LYS A 330 18.86 -21.99 11.20
#